data_AF-A0A1Y3AV10-F1
#
_entry.id   AF-A0A1Y3AV10-F1
#
_cell.length_a   1.000
_cell.length_b   1.000
_cell.length_c   1.000
_cell.angle_alpha   90.00
_cell.angle_beta   90.00
_cell.angle_gamma   90.00
#
_symmetry.space_group_name_H-M   'P 1'
#
loop_
_entity.id
_entity.type
_entity.pdbx_description
1 polymer ?
#
loop_
_entity_poly.entity_id
_entity_poly.type
_entity_poly.pdbx_seq_one_letter_code
_entity_poly.pdbx_strand_id
1 'polypeptide(L)'
;MIRDNVDDNVIAVEDRSKILPLFLRIVIGKMIASAGTKTHGKSKVDFIRSLIMKILSNFNDEQQIMFMDFVYAAINPLLQADYSDLLSKKIIDEFVNVEAFIPFKHFQSFITTLEFLMKHFGNQSTIVMKYMFKVLLICSSICSQLLSVQNRSKIKEHIVEQLKIFRTNCFKVSEYFFNNFLTYPFEPIEIDILFESLIRPLVANVSTESQNYPSPLLRLFGVWSENPRYFILLIKHFDSTKDSTPIMSIIQLFKNPKLSQITIGFIVKLIENLLIADEPIAPLPINNFDHVIPSIEQYPEFKNKSINFGSLILIPHIKDIIERIKLNYQSKSNPKFSLQEINILARLSLYVTDPMDSHTIMLLLIRSISRKKRPEEEKEIFILKILSHLSQNLSAESFDVILNSSYNLFTVVQKPIPRKELCIYLMNLGKKNEQFMSLAEMIGDLNSLNPKYPEEPDYDCRISAFKKISEYLDQAVDDPAKLSLTQLKFIDLLLLN
;
A
#
# COMPACT_ATOMS: atom_id res chain seq x y z
N MET A 1 7.66 11.86 -49.12
CA MET A 1 6.24 12.22 -49.13
C MET A 1 5.52 11.26 -50.07
N ILE A 2 4.99 10.16 -49.56
CA ILE A 2 4.01 9.36 -50.29
C ILE A 2 2.67 10.00 -49.92
N ARG A 3 2.02 10.63 -50.91
CA ARG A 3 0.66 11.14 -50.75
C ARG A 3 -0.26 9.92 -50.80
N ASP A 4 -0.64 9.41 -49.63
CA ASP A 4 -1.79 8.51 -49.53
C ASP A 4 -3.04 9.37 -49.73
N ASN A 5 -3.60 9.31 -50.95
CA ASN A 5 -4.93 9.83 -51.21
C ASN A 5 -5.94 9.02 -50.39
N VAL A 6 -6.68 9.70 -49.53
CA VAL A 6 -7.60 9.13 -48.53
C VAL A 6 -8.82 8.44 -49.18
N ASP A 7 -9.09 8.70 -50.46
CA ASP A 7 -10.33 8.28 -51.13
C ASP A 7 -10.19 7.07 -52.08
N ASP A 8 -8.98 6.63 -52.46
CA ASP A 8 -8.80 5.60 -53.52
C ASP A 8 -8.55 4.16 -53.00
N ASN A 9 -8.35 3.97 -51.69
CA ASN A 9 -7.96 2.66 -51.11
C ASN A 9 -8.79 2.26 -49.88
N VAL A 10 -10.05 2.69 -49.81
CA VAL A 10 -10.96 2.30 -48.73
C VAL A 10 -11.70 1.02 -49.13
N ILE A 11 -11.57 -0.04 -48.33
CA ILE A 11 -12.35 -1.27 -48.52
C ILE A 11 -13.84 -0.92 -48.56
N ALA A 12 -14.54 -1.34 -49.62
CA ALA A 12 -15.98 -1.14 -49.74
C ALA A 12 -16.70 -1.70 -48.50
N VAL A 13 -17.68 -0.96 -47.99
CA VAL A 13 -18.39 -1.30 -46.74
C VAL A 13 -18.98 -2.71 -46.80
N GLU A 14 -19.49 -3.10 -47.96
CA GLU A 14 -20.10 -4.41 -48.24
C GLU A 14 -19.10 -5.56 -48.14
N ASP A 15 -17.85 -5.33 -48.58
CA ASP A 15 -16.78 -6.33 -48.58
C ASP A 15 -16.01 -6.38 -47.26
N ARG A 16 -16.16 -5.36 -46.40
CA ARG A 16 -15.46 -5.24 -45.12
C ARG A 16 -15.70 -6.46 -44.22
N SER A 17 -16.94 -6.96 -44.18
CA SER A 17 -17.31 -8.15 -43.39
C SER A 17 -16.60 -9.43 -43.85
N LYS A 18 -16.33 -9.56 -45.16
CA LYS A 18 -15.66 -10.72 -45.78
C LYS A 18 -14.13 -10.60 -45.69
N ILE A 19 -13.59 -9.41 -45.86
CA ILE A 19 -12.14 -9.15 -45.92
C ILE A 19 -11.54 -9.06 -44.52
N LEU A 20 -12.26 -8.50 -43.55
CA LEU A 20 -11.72 -8.26 -42.22
C LEU A 20 -11.20 -9.53 -41.52
N PRO A 21 -11.91 -10.68 -41.51
CA PRO A 21 -11.38 -11.91 -40.92
C PRO A 21 -10.06 -12.38 -41.57
N LEU A 22 -9.93 -12.21 -42.89
CA LEU A 22 -8.71 -12.56 -43.62
C LEU A 22 -7.56 -11.62 -43.26
N PHE A 23 -7.84 -10.32 -43.22
CA PHE A 23 -6.89 -9.30 -42.77
C PHE A 23 -6.39 -9.58 -41.36
N LEU A 24 -7.28 -9.83 -40.40
CA LEU A 24 -6.93 -10.11 -39.01
C LEU A 24 -6.04 -11.36 -38.90
N ARG A 25 -6.34 -12.44 -39.62
CA ARG A 25 -5.49 -13.65 -39.64
C ARG A 25 -4.09 -13.37 -40.21
N ILE A 26 -3.98 -12.58 -41.27
CA ILE A 26 -2.68 -12.17 -41.84
C ILE A 26 -1.90 -11.33 -40.83
N VAL A 27 -2.56 -10.39 -40.15
CA VAL A 27 -1.98 -9.52 -39.13
C VAL A 27 -1.45 -10.34 -37.94
N ILE A 28 -2.24 -11.31 -37.44
CA ILE A 28 -1.82 -12.24 -36.39
C ILE A 28 -0.62 -13.07 -36.87
N GLY A 29 -0.67 -13.57 -38.11
CA GLY A 29 0.45 -14.29 -38.72
C GLY A 29 1.73 -13.46 -38.72
N LYS A 30 1.67 -12.17 -39.11
CA LYS A 30 2.83 -11.25 -39.03
C LYS A 30 3.28 -10.98 -37.59
N MET A 31 2.33 -10.89 -36.66
CA MET A 31 2.62 -10.71 -35.23
C MET A 31 3.36 -11.91 -34.61
N ILE A 32 3.08 -13.13 -35.09
CA ILE A 32 3.73 -14.37 -34.64
C ILE A 32 5.06 -14.59 -35.40
N ALA A 33 5.07 -14.43 -36.72
CA ALA A 33 6.23 -14.70 -37.59
C ALA A 33 7.39 -13.72 -37.37
N SER A 34 7.11 -12.50 -36.92
CA SER A 34 8.14 -11.50 -36.59
C SER A 34 9.08 -11.94 -35.45
N ALA A 35 8.73 -12.99 -34.69
CA ALA A 35 9.58 -13.58 -33.66
C ALA A 35 10.72 -14.49 -34.18
N GLY A 36 10.91 -14.62 -35.51
CA GLY A 36 11.82 -15.57 -36.15
C GLY A 36 13.30 -15.16 -36.31
N THR A 37 14.16 -16.03 -35.75
CA THR A 37 15.59 -16.34 -35.99
C THR A 37 16.62 -15.23 -36.28
N LYS A 38 17.44 -14.98 -35.23
CA LYS A 38 18.83 -14.52 -35.23
C LYS A 38 19.09 -13.11 -35.83
N THR A 39 19.71 -12.27 -35.00
CA THR A 39 20.43 -11.01 -35.28
C THR A 39 19.68 -9.68 -35.48
N HIS A 40 18.34 -9.62 -35.61
CA HIS A 40 17.61 -8.34 -35.57
C HIS A 40 16.68 -8.25 -34.37
N GLY A 41 17.04 -7.36 -33.43
CA GLY A 41 16.65 -7.38 -32.02
C GLY A 41 15.16 -7.34 -31.69
N LYS A 42 14.86 -7.78 -30.45
CA LYS A 42 13.58 -7.71 -29.73
C LYS A 42 12.77 -6.43 -30.01
N SER A 43 13.46 -5.30 -30.20
CA SER A 43 12.89 -3.99 -30.55
C SER A 43 12.07 -3.98 -31.84
N LYS A 44 12.46 -4.72 -32.90
CA LYS A 44 11.72 -4.76 -34.17
C LYS A 44 10.39 -5.51 -34.02
N VAL A 45 10.36 -6.57 -33.23
CA VAL A 45 9.16 -7.37 -32.96
C VAL A 45 8.17 -6.57 -32.11
N ASP A 46 8.66 -5.94 -31.05
CA ASP A 46 7.85 -5.09 -30.19
C ASP A 46 7.31 -3.85 -30.95
N PHE A 47 8.10 -3.29 -31.88
CA PHE A 47 7.65 -2.22 -32.77
C PHE A 47 6.52 -2.66 -33.71
N ILE A 48 6.66 -3.81 -34.39
CA ILE A 48 5.62 -4.35 -35.29
C ILE A 48 4.34 -4.66 -34.50
N ARG A 49 4.47 -5.26 -33.31
CA ARG A 49 3.33 -5.50 -32.40
C ARG A 49 2.64 -4.20 -32.02
N SER A 50 3.40 -3.20 -31.58
CA SER A 50 2.84 -1.90 -31.19
C SER A 50 2.16 -1.19 -32.36
N LEU A 51 2.73 -1.25 -33.56
CA LEU A 51 2.13 -0.69 -34.78
C LEU A 51 0.82 -1.37 -35.13
N ILE A 52 0.79 -2.71 -35.11
CA ILE A 52 -0.43 -3.49 -35.32
C ILE A 52 -1.49 -3.11 -34.29
N MET A 53 -1.14 -3.08 -33.00
CA MET A 53 -2.08 -2.76 -31.93
C MET A 53 -2.60 -1.33 -32.02
N LYS A 54 -1.79 -0.38 -32.48
CA LYS A 54 -2.21 1.01 -32.75
C LYS A 54 -3.20 1.11 -33.93
N ILE A 55 -3.10 0.22 -34.92
CA ILE A 55 -4.09 0.15 -36.00
C ILE A 55 -5.39 -0.46 -35.47
N LEU A 56 -5.29 -1.55 -34.70
CA LEU A 56 -6.45 -2.26 -34.16
C LEU A 56 -7.18 -1.47 -33.06
N SER A 57 -6.51 -0.52 -32.38
CA SER A 57 -7.19 0.35 -31.41
C SER A 57 -8.23 1.26 -32.07
N ASN A 58 -8.18 1.46 -33.38
CA ASN A 58 -9.22 2.22 -34.11
C ASN A 58 -10.41 1.35 -34.53
N PHE A 59 -10.38 0.04 -34.24
CA PHE A 59 -11.48 -0.86 -34.55
C PHE A 59 -12.60 -0.70 -33.50
N ASN A 60 -13.83 -1.06 -33.88
CA ASN A 60 -14.94 -1.10 -32.93
C ASN A 60 -14.86 -2.35 -32.03
N ASP A 61 -15.69 -2.41 -31.00
CA ASP A 61 -15.69 -3.51 -30.03
C ASP A 61 -15.81 -4.89 -30.69
N GLU A 62 -16.76 -5.07 -31.61
CA GLU A 62 -16.99 -6.37 -32.30
C GLU A 62 -15.75 -6.83 -33.06
N GLN A 63 -15.08 -5.92 -33.75
CA GLN A 63 -13.88 -6.21 -34.53
C GLN A 63 -12.68 -6.52 -33.62
N GLN A 64 -12.60 -5.89 -32.45
CA GLN A 64 -11.58 -6.17 -31.44
C GLN A 64 -11.81 -7.52 -30.77
N ILE A 65 -13.07 -7.85 -30.43
CA ILE A 65 -13.45 -9.19 -29.96
C ILE A 65 -13.08 -10.22 -31.03
N MET A 66 -13.45 -10.02 -32.29
CA MET A 66 -13.09 -10.92 -33.40
C MET A 66 -11.58 -11.13 -33.53
N PHE A 67 -10.78 -10.07 -33.36
CA PHE A 67 -9.32 -10.22 -33.33
C PHE A 67 -8.86 -11.08 -32.17
N MET A 68 -9.39 -10.85 -30.96
CA MET A 68 -9.06 -11.63 -29.79
C MET A 68 -9.52 -13.09 -29.90
N ASP A 69 -10.66 -13.37 -30.53
CA ASP A 69 -11.13 -14.73 -30.82
C ASP A 69 -10.11 -15.48 -31.70
N PHE A 70 -9.54 -14.81 -32.71
CA PHE A 70 -8.49 -15.41 -33.54
C PHE A 70 -7.17 -15.59 -32.78
N VAL A 71 -6.78 -14.63 -31.93
CA VAL A 71 -5.55 -14.72 -31.13
C VAL A 71 -5.66 -15.87 -30.11
N TYR A 72 -6.80 -16.01 -29.46
CA TYR A 72 -7.04 -16.94 -28.36
C TYR A 72 -7.84 -18.18 -28.78
N ALA A 73 -7.89 -18.49 -30.08
CA ALA A 73 -8.66 -19.60 -30.63
C ALA A 73 -8.39 -20.95 -29.94
N ALA A 74 -7.15 -21.18 -29.48
CA ALA A 74 -6.76 -22.42 -28.79
C ALA A 74 -7.41 -22.58 -27.41
N ILE A 75 -7.81 -21.48 -26.75
CA ILE A 75 -8.52 -21.49 -25.47
C ILE A 75 -9.99 -21.08 -25.62
N ASN A 76 -10.51 -21.04 -26.85
CA ASN A 76 -11.90 -20.68 -27.11
C ASN A 76 -12.91 -21.54 -26.32
N PRO A 77 -12.73 -22.87 -26.14
CA PRO A 77 -13.64 -23.65 -25.29
C PRO A 77 -13.76 -23.11 -23.86
N LEU A 78 -12.67 -22.59 -23.30
CA LEU A 78 -12.64 -21.99 -21.96
C LEU A 78 -13.21 -20.57 -21.96
N LEU A 79 -13.08 -19.83 -23.07
CA LEU A 79 -13.65 -18.50 -23.22
C LEU A 79 -15.19 -18.54 -23.32
N GLN A 80 -15.74 -19.59 -23.92
CA GLN A 80 -17.19 -19.80 -24.01
C GLN A 80 -17.79 -20.41 -22.74
N ALA A 81 -16.97 -20.94 -21.83
CA ALA A 81 -17.44 -21.52 -20.58
C ALA A 81 -17.88 -20.46 -19.57
N ASP A 82 -18.82 -20.83 -18.70
CA ASP A 82 -19.26 -19.96 -17.61
C ASP A 82 -18.19 -19.82 -16.53
N TYR A 83 -18.22 -18.70 -15.80
CA TYR A 83 -17.27 -18.46 -14.72
C TYR A 83 -17.36 -19.52 -13.61
N SER A 84 -18.53 -20.12 -13.38
CA SER A 84 -18.70 -21.22 -12.43
C SER A 84 -17.88 -22.45 -12.80
N ASP A 85 -17.82 -22.79 -14.09
CA ASP A 85 -17.06 -23.94 -14.57
C ASP A 85 -15.55 -23.69 -14.43
N LEU A 86 -15.12 -22.46 -14.71
CA LEU A 86 -13.73 -22.03 -14.49
C LEU A 86 -13.35 -22.09 -13.01
N LEU A 87 -14.21 -21.62 -12.11
CA LEU A 87 -13.97 -21.66 -10.66
C LEU A 87 -13.91 -23.09 -10.11
N SER A 88 -14.77 -23.98 -10.60
CA SER A 88 -14.78 -25.40 -10.22
C SER A 88 -13.51 -26.16 -10.63
N LYS A 89 -12.70 -25.57 -11.51
CA LYS A 89 -11.50 -26.14 -12.16
C LYS A 89 -11.79 -27.36 -13.05
N LYS A 90 -13.01 -27.89 -13.09
CA LYS A 90 -13.37 -29.07 -13.88
C LYS A 90 -13.03 -28.92 -15.37
N ILE A 91 -13.50 -27.84 -16.00
CA ILE A 91 -13.24 -27.62 -17.43
C ILE A 91 -11.75 -27.35 -17.72
N ILE A 92 -11.05 -26.75 -16.74
CA ILE A 92 -9.60 -26.53 -16.83
C ILE A 92 -8.87 -27.86 -16.75
N ASP A 93 -9.30 -28.78 -15.88
CA ASP A 93 -8.70 -30.12 -15.73
C ASP A 93 -8.88 -30.96 -16.98
N GLU A 94 -10.06 -30.91 -17.60
CA GLU A 94 -10.34 -31.58 -18.87
C GLU A 94 -9.50 -30.98 -20.01
N PHE A 95 -9.28 -29.66 -20.02
CA PHE A 95 -8.48 -28.98 -21.03
C PHE A 95 -6.96 -29.21 -20.85
N VAL A 96 -6.47 -29.18 -19.61
CA VAL A 96 -5.06 -29.31 -19.25
C VAL A 96 -4.70 -30.80 -19.11
N ASN A 97 -4.75 -31.53 -20.21
CA ASN A 97 -4.23 -32.90 -20.23
C ASN A 97 -2.70 -32.87 -20.37
N VAL A 98 -1.97 -33.08 -19.27
CA VAL A 98 -0.49 -33.05 -19.22
C VAL A 98 0.17 -34.03 -20.22
N GLU A 99 -0.50 -35.13 -20.55
CA GLU A 99 0.01 -36.15 -21.49
C GLU A 99 -0.20 -35.76 -22.96
N ALA A 100 -1.18 -34.89 -23.24
CA ALA A 100 -1.52 -34.39 -24.57
C ALA A 100 -1.25 -32.89 -24.76
N PHE A 101 -0.60 -32.23 -23.78
CA PHE A 101 -0.62 -30.78 -23.67
C PHE A 101 0.14 -30.07 -24.80
N ILE A 102 -0.53 -29.07 -25.38
CA ILE A 102 -0.07 -28.19 -26.46
C ILE A 102 1.27 -27.51 -26.10
N PRO A 103 2.20 -27.28 -27.06
CA PRO A 103 3.50 -26.69 -26.78
C PRO A 103 3.39 -25.33 -26.08
N PHE A 104 3.82 -25.31 -24.81
CA PHE A 104 3.85 -24.20 -23.85
C PHE A 104 4.25 -22.82 -24.43
N LYS A 105 5.05 -22.78 -25.49
CA LYS A 105 5.43 -21.56 -26.22
C LYS A 105 4.22 -20.71 -26.67
N HIS A 106 3.08 -21.33 -26.99
CA HIS A 106 1.87 -20.59 -27.39
C HIS A 106 1.27 -19.78 -26.23
N PHE A 107 1.24 -20.35 -25.02
CA PHE A 107 0.69 -19.67 -23.83
C PHE A 107 1.52 -18.45 -23.44
N GLN A 108 2.86 -18.54 -23.50
CA GLN A 108 3.71 -17.37 -23.26
C GLN A 108 3.42 -16.21 -24.24
N SER A 109 3.06 -16.52 -25.49
CA SER A 109 2.61 -15.52 -26.46
C SER A 109 1.26 -14.92 -26.11
N PHE A 110 0.34 -15.70 -25.52
CA PHE A 110 -0.99 -15.24 -25.10
C PHE A 110 -0.91 -14.12 -24.05
N ILE A 111 -0.14 -14.33 -22.98
CA ILE A 111 -0.02 -13.31 -21.92
C ILE A 111 0.73 -12.08 -22.41
N THR A 112 1.74 -12.27 -23.26
CA THR A 112 2.48 -11.14 -23.86
C THR A 112 1.55 -10.32 -24.76
N THR A 113 0.74 -10.97 -25.59
CA THR A 113 -0.24 -10.30 -26.45
C THR A 113 -1.31 -9.59 -25.61
N LEU A 114 -1.75 -10.20 -24.51
CA LEU A 114 -2.71 -9.61 -23.57
C LEU A 114 -2.18 -8.31 -22.97
N GLU A 115 -0.90 -8.27 -22.58
CA GLU A 115 -0.26 -7.05 -22.09
C GLU A 115 -0.33 -5.91 -23.13
N PHE A 116 -0.08 -6.21 -24.41
CA PHE A 116 -0.18 -5.22 -25.49
C PHE A 116 -1.64 -4.81 -25.76
N LEU A 117 -2.57 -5.76 -25.74
CA LEU A 117 -4.00 -5.49 -25.89
C LEU A 117 -4.48 -4.50 -24.82
N MET A 118 -4.18 -4.76 -23.54
CA MET A 118 -4.57 -3.88 -22.44
C MET A 118 -3.98 -2.47 -22.59
N LYS A 119 -2.75 -2.33 -23.10
CA LYS A 119 -2.10 -1.04 -23.31
C LYS A 119 -2.72 -0.19 -24.43
N HIS A 120 -3.26 -0.84 -25.45
CA HIS A 120 -3.74 -0.14 -26.65
C HIS A 120 -5.27 -0.06 -26.73
N PHE A 121 -5.99 -1.03 -26.16
CA PHE A 121 -7.46 -1.07 -26.13
C PHE A 121 -8.02 -0.53 -24.81
N GLY A 122 -7.15 -0.01 -23.92
CA GLY A 122 -7.45 0.31 -22.53
C GLY A 122 -8.55 1.34 -22.30
N ASN A 123 -8.85 2.19 -23.28
CA ASN A 123 -9.84 3.25 -23.19
C ASN A 123 -11.22 2.85 -23.76
N GLN A 124 -11.42 1.58 -24.12
CA GLN A 124 -12.59 1.12 -24.84
C GLN A 124 -13.49 0.23 -24.00
N SER A 125 -14.76 0.22 -24.39
CA SER A 125 -15.92 -0.50 -23.86
C SER A 125 -15.68 -1.59 -22.82
N THR A 126 -16.54 -1.62 -21.81
CA THR A 126 -16.58 -2.66 -20.77
C THR A 126 -16.56 -4.08 -21.32
N ILE A 127 -17.14 -4.32 -22.51
CA ILE A 127 -17.17 -5.66 -23.15
C ILE A 127 -15.75 -6.14 -23.48
N VAL A 128 -14.91 -5.28 -24.05
CA VAL A 128 -13.52 -5.59 -24.41
C VAL A 128 -12.69 -5.82 -23.14
N MET A 129 -12.91 -4.99 -22.11
CA MET A 129 -12.27 -5.17 -20.79
C MET A 129 -12.63 -6.52 -20.16
N LYS A 130 -13.91 -6.92 -20.18
CA LYS A 130 -14.39 -8.20 -19.66
C LYS A 130 -13.71 -9.37 -20.37
N TYR A 131 -13.62 -9.32 -21.69
CA TYR A 131 -12.92 -10.34 -22.47
C TYR A 131 -11.44 -10.44 -22.08
N MET A 132 -10.72 -9.31 -22.02
CA MET A 132 -9.32 -9.29 -21.62
C MET A 132 -9.09 -9.84 -20.20
N PHE A 133 -9.98 -9.49 -19.26
CA PHE A 133 -9.91 -10.01 -17.90
C PHE A 133 -10.18 -11.52 -17.85
N LYS A 134 -11.17 -12.02 -18.59
CA LYS A 134 -11.46 -13.46 -18.70
C LYS A 134 -10.26 -14.24 -19.25
N VAL A 135 -9.57 -13.73 -20.26
CA VAL A 135 -8.32 -14.33 -20.79
C VAL A 135 -7.25 -14.40 -19.69
N LEU A 136 -7.08 -13.34 -18.90
CA LEU A 136 -6.14 -13.32 -17.77
C LEU A 136 -6.49 -14.41 -16.74
N LEU A 137 -7.76 -14.55 -16.37
CA LEU A 137 -8.24 -15.56 -15.42
C LEU A 137 -7.99 -16.98 -15.95
N ILE A 138 -8.28 -17.24 -17.23
CA ILE A 138 -8.04 -18.54 -17.87
C ILE A 138 -6.53 -18.86 -17.90
N CYS A 139 -5.70 -17.93 -18.37
CA CYS A 139 -4.24 -18.12 -18.40
C CYS A 139 -3.69 -18.43 -17.00
N SER A 140 -4.16 -17.70 -16.00
CA SER A 140 -3.77 -17.88 -14.61
C SER A 140 -4.21 -19.24 -14.06
N SER A 141 -5.42 -19.67 -14.37
CA SER A 141 -5.99 -20.95 -13.93
C SER A 141 -5.26 -22.13 -14.55
N ILE A 142 -4.98 -22.10 -15.86
CA ILE A 142 -4.15 -23.10 -16.54
C ILE A 142 -2.76 -23.18 -15.89
N CYS A 143 -2.13 -22.04 -15.63
CA CYS A 143 -0.81 -22.01 -14.99
C CYS A 143 -0.83 -22.60 -13.58
N SER A 144 -1.82 -22.22 -12.77
CA SER A 144 -2.03 -22.76 -11.43
C SER A 144 -2.19 -24.28 -11.48
N GLN A 145 -3.00 -24.78 -12.41
CA GLN A 145 -3.29 -26.21 -12.52
C GLN A 145 -2.11 -27.04 -13.01
N LEU A 146 -1.30 -26.51 -13.94
CA LEU A 146 -0.04 -27.14 -14.36
C LEU A 146 1.01 -27.15 -13.24
N LEU A 147 1.05 -26.10 -12.42
CA LEU A 147 1.98 -25.99 -11.28
C LEU A 147 1.47 -26.67 -10.00
N SER A 148 0.27 -27.25 -10.03
CA SER A 148 -0.31 -27.97 -8.91
C SER A 148 0.56 -29.17 -8.51
N VAL A 149 0.47 -29.59 -7.25
CA VAL A 149 1.28 -30.70 -6.72
C VAL A 149 1.11 -31.99 -7.54
N GLN A 150 -0.11 -32.25 -8.02
CA GLN A 150 -0.47 -33.45 -8.77
C GLN A 150 0.14 -33.48 -10.18
N ASN A 151 0.16 -32.35 -10.87
CA ASN A 151 0.64 -32.25 -12.25
C ASN A 151 2.13 -31.94 -12.34
N ARG A 152 2.68 -31.21 -11.37
CA ARG A 152 4.07 -30.78 -11.38
C ARG A 152 5.06 -31.95 -11.46
N SER A 153 4.76 -33.08 -10.81
CA SER A 153 5.62 -34.28 -10.86
C SER A 153 5.69 -34.93 -12.24
N LYS A 154 4.69 -34.70 -13.09
CA LYS A 154 4.60 -35.23 -14.45
C LYS A 154 5.27 -34.32 -15.50
N ILE A 155 5.68 -33.12 -15.10
CA ILE A 155 6.24 -32.09 -16.00
C ILE A 155 7.76 -32.01 -15.83
N LYS A 156 8.49 -31.89 -16.95
CA LYS A 156 9.94 -31.70 -16.95
C LYS A 156 10.32 -30.39 -16.26
N GLU A 157 11.41 -30.40 -15.49
CA GLU A 157 11.84 -29.26 -14.66
C GLU A 157 11.99 -27.93 -15.42
N HIS A 158 12.60 -27.94 -16.62
CA HIS A 158 12.74 -26.74 -17.43
C HIS A 158 11.38 -26.11 -17.84
N ILE A 159 10.32 -26.91 -17.98
CA ILE A 159 8.97 -26.42 -18.28
C ILE A 159 8.36 -25.82 -17.01
N VAL A 160 8.59 -26.41 -15.84
CA VAL A 160 8.18 -25.85 -14.54
C VAL A 160 8.79 -24.47 -14.32
N GLU A 161 10.06 -24.28 -14.65
CA GLU A 161 10.71 -22.97 -14.60
C GLU A 161 10.05 -21.95 -15.53
N GLN A 162 9.76 -22.37 -16.78
CA GLN A 162 9.05 -21.53 -17.73
C GLN A 162 7.62 -21.19 -17.25
N LEU A 163 6.92 -22.11 -16.61
CA LEU A 163 5.60 -21.87 -16.01
C LEU A 163 5.67 -20.87 -14.86
N LYS A 164 6.72 -20.88 -14.04
CA LYS A 164 6.93 -19.85 -13.01
C LYS A 164 7.13 -18.46 -13.62
N ILE A 165 7.87 -18.37 -14.72
CA ILE A 165 8.03 -17.12 -15.50
C ILE A 165 6.67 -16.68 -16.07
N PHE A 166 5.90 -17.61 -16.63
CA PHE A 166 4.56 -17.33 -17.13
C PHE A 166 3.61 -16.81 -16.04
N ARG A 167 3.61 -17.43 -14.85
CA ARG A 167 2.88 -16.94 -13.68
C ARG A 167 3.29 -15.52 -13.29
N THR A 168 4.58 -15.23 -13.34
CA THR A 168 5.11 -13.89 -13.07
C THR A 168 4.57 -12.86 -14.08
N ASN A 169 4.44 -13.24 -15.35
CA ASN A 169 3.81 -12.38 -16.36
C ASN A 169 2.30 -12.22 -16.13
N CYS A 170 1.61 -13.25 -15.62
CA CYS A 170 0.20 -13.12 -15.23
C CYS A 170 0.03 -12.09 -14.11
N PHE A 171 0.92 -12.08 -13.11
CA PHE A 171 0.96 -11.02 -12.09
C PHE A 171 1.19 -9.65 -12.70
N LYS A 172 2.18 -9.51 -13.60
CA LYS A 172 2.46 -8.23 -14.27
C LYS A 172 1.25 -7.69 -15.04
N VAL A 173 0.54 -8.56 -15.76
CA VAL A 173 -0.68 -8.17 -16.49
C VAL A 173 -1.83 -7.85 -15.52
N SER A 174 -1.95 -8.58 -14.40
CA SER A 174 -2.91 -8.26 -13.34
C SER A 174 -2.64 -6.89 -12.71
N GLU A 175 -1.39 -6.61 -12.34
CA GLU A 175 -0.93 -5.32 -11.83
C GLU A 175 -1.28 -4.19 -12.82
N TYR A 176 -1.02 -4.41 -14.11
CA TYR A 176 -1.40 -3.46 -15.16
C TYR A 176 -2.93 -3.25 -15.21
N PHE A 177 -3.71 -4.33 -15.14
CA PHE A 177 -5.16 -4.24 -15.22
C PHE A 177 -5.74 -3.39 -14.08
N PHE A 178 -5.38 -3.71 -12.84
CA PHE A 178 -5.88 -2.98 -11.67
C PHE A 178 -5.46 -1.50 -11.66
N ASN A 179 -4.30 -1.16 -12.22
CA ASN A 179 -3.82 0.22 -12.32
C ASN A 179 -4.48 1.06 -13.41
N ASN A 180 -4.93 0.44 -14.51
CA ASN A 180 -5.39 1.18 -15.69
C ASN A 180 -6.92 1.10 -15.89
N PHE A 181 -7.59 0.07 -15.37
CA PHE A 181 -9.04 -0.12 -15.53
C PHE A 181 -9.81 0.15 -14.23
N LEU A 182 -9.64 1.35 -13.68
CA LEU A 182 -10.14 1.71 -12.34
C LEU A 182 -11.67 1.64 -12.19
N THR A 183 -12.42 1.71 -13.29
CA THR A 183 -13.89 1.69 -13.34
C THR A 183 -14.47 0.33 -13.71
N TYR A 184 -13.64 -0.70 -13.94
CA TYR A 184 -14.11 -2.04 -14.33
C TYR A 184 -15.14 -2.60 -13.32
N PRO A 185 -16.32 -3.08 -13.76
CA PRO A 185 -17.35 -3.61 -12.87
C PRO A 185 -17.07 -5.09 -12.57
N PHE A 186 -16.16 -5.36 -11.63
CA PHE A 186 -15.83 -6.72 -11.21
C PHE A 186 -17.05 -7.47 -10.68
N GLU A 187 -17.22 -8.71 -11.13
CA GLU A 187 -18.17 -9.66 -10.57
C GLU A 187 -17.49 -10.47 -9.44
N PRO A 188 -18.20 -10.83 -8.34
CA PRO A 188 -17.61 -11.58 -7.24
C PRO A 188 -16.92 -12.87 -7.67
N ILE A 189 -17.51 -13.57 -8.65
CA ILE A 189 -16.98 -14.83 -9.17
C ILE A 189 -15.66 -14.63 -9.91
N GLU A 190 -15.47 -13.51 -10.60
CA GLU A 190 -14.22 -13.18 -11.28
C GLU A 190 -13.08 -12.97 -10.27
N ILE A 191 -13.40 -12.31 -9.15
CA ILE A 191 -12.47 -12.13 -8.02
C ILE A 191 -12.16 -13.48 -7.37
N ASP A 192 -13.15 -14.34 -7.17
CA ASP A 192 -12.93 -15.69 -6.60
C ASP A 192 -11.99 -16.53 -7.48
N ILE A 193 -12.17 -16.51 -8.81
CA ILE A 193 -11.27 -17.20 -9.75
C ILE A 193 -9.85 -16.61 -9.68
N LEU A 194 -9.71 -15.28 -9.59
CA LEU A 194 -8.40 -14.63 -9.44
C LEU A 194 -7.69 -15.09 -8.16
N PHE A 195 -8.42 -15.14 -7.04
CA PHE A 195 -7.91 -15.60 -5.76
C PHE A 195 -7.47 -17.06 -5.81
N GLU A 196 -8.30 -17.94 -6.37
CA GLU A 196 -7.99 -19.37 -6.50
C GLU A 196 -6.83 -19.66 -7.45
N SER A 197 -6.67 -18.87 -8.52
CA SER A 197 -5.70 -19.13 -9.58
C SER A 197 -4.34 -18.48 -9.34
N LEU A 198 -4.28 -17.20 -8.93
CA LEU A 198 -3.00 -16.49 -8.76
C LEU A 198 -2.56 -16.39 -7.31
N ILE A 199 -3.49 -16.11 -6.39
CA ILE A 199 -3.13 -15.68 -5.04
C ILE A 199 -2.92 -16.88 -4.12
N ARG A 200 -3.95 -17.72 -3.97
CA ARG A 200 -3.97 -18.87 -3.06
C ARG A 200 -2.76 -19.80 -3.20
N PRO A 201 -2.26 -20.12 -4.42
CA PRO A 201 -1.07 -20.97 -4.58
C PRO A 201 0.22 -20.40 -4.01
N LEU A 202 0.27 -19.09 -3.71
CA LEU A 202 1.47 -18.37 -3.30
C LEU A 202 1.39 -17.79 -1.88
N VAL A 203 0.21 -17.73 -1.25
CA VAL A 203 0.02 -17.14 0.10
C VAL A 203 1.02 -17.70 1.11
N ALA A 204 1.16 -19.03 1.19
CA ALA A 204 2.06 -19.69 2.14
C ALA A 204 3.54 -19.34 1.94
N ASN A 205 3.92 -18.88 0.73
CA ASN A 205 5.29 -18.55 0.37
C ASN A 205 5.58 -17.04 0.41
N VAL A 206 4.58 -16.19 0.68
CA VAL A 206 4.77 -14.72 0.70
C VAL A 206 5.90 -14.33 1.65
N SER A 207 5.96 -14.97 2.83
CA SER A 207 6.95 -14.68 3.86
C SER A 207 8.38 -14.98 3.42
N THR A 208 8.58 -16.02 2.59
CA THR A 208 9.90 -16.45 2.13
C THR A 208 10.29 -15.77 0.82
N GLU A 209 9.38 -15.71 -0.16
CA GLU A 209 9.64 -15.12 -1.47
C GLU A 209 9.82 -13.59 -1.40
N SER A 210 9.22 -12.93 -0.41
CA SER A 210 9.28 -11.47 -0.28
C SER A 210 10.35 -10.98 0.70
N GLN A 211 11.14 -11.87 1.31
CA GLN A 211 12.08 -11.50 2.37
C GLN A 211 13.15 -10.50 1.89
N ASN A 212 13.66 -10.69 0.66
CA ASN A 212 14.76 -9.88 0.12
C ASN A 212 14.26 -8.76 -0.81
N TYR A 213 13.20 -9.01 -1.57
CA TYR A 213 12.60 -8.06 -2.50
C TYR A 213 11.09 -8.32 -2.58
N PRO A 214 10.24 -7.31 -2.87
CA PRO A 214 8.81 -7.53 -3.04
C PRO A 214 8.52 -8.54 -4.15
N SER A 215 7.89 -9.67 -3.79
CA SER A 215 7.47 -10.70 -4.73
C SER A 215 6.36 -10.18 -5.67
N PRO A 216 6.08 -10.83 -6.81
CA PRO A 216 4.95 -10.46 -7.67
C PRO A 216 3.62 -10.39 -6.92
N LEU A 217 3.39 -11.31 -5.97
CA LEU A 217 2.17 -11.29 -5.16
C LEU A 217 2.12 -10.07 -4.23
N LEU A 218 3.23 -9.74 -3.56
CA LEU A 218 3.28 -8.55 -2.71
C LEU A 218 3.12 -7.26 -3.53
N ARG A 219 3.65 -7.21 -4.76
CA ARG A 219 3.45 -6.06 -5.65
C ARG A 219 2.00 -5.88 -6.06
N LEU A 220 1.28 -6.96 -6.36
CA LEU A 220 -0.17 -6.90 -6.61
C LEU A 220 -0.93 -6.36 -5.40
N PHE A 221 -0.59 -6.77 -4.18
CA PHE A 221 -1.18 -6.18 -2.97
C PHE A 221 -0.85 -4.70 -2.81
N GLY A 222 0.36 -4.28 -3.18
CA GLY A 222 0.73 -2.87 -3.25
C GLY A 222 -0.16 -2.08 -4.21
N VAL A 223 -0.41 -2.60 -5.41
CA VAL A 223 -1.34 -1.99 -6.37
C VAL A 223 -2.74 -1.82 -5.78
N TRP A 224 -3.24 -2.81 -5.03
CA TRP A 224 -4.54 -2.68 -4.37
C TRP A 224 -4.56 -1.63 -3.27
N SER A 225 -3.42 -1.34 -2.62
CA SER A 225 -3.34 -0.26 -1.64
C SER A 225 -3.37 1.13 -2.25
N GLU A 226 -3.10 1.28 -3.55
CA GLU A 226 -3.04 2.60 -4.21
C GLU A 226 -4.43 3.17 -4.52
N ASN A 227 -5.47 2.32 -4.54
CA ASN A 227 -6.85 2.74 -4.80
C ASN A 227 -7.81 2.22 -3.73
N PRO A 228 -8.54 3.10 -3.02
CA PRO A 228 -9.49 2.72 -1.95
C PRO A 228 -10.51 1.65 -2.37
N ARG A 229 -10.91 1.64 -3.65
CA ARG A 229 -11.85 0.65 -4.21
C ARG A 229 -11.38 -0.80 -4.01
N TYR A 230 -10.07 -1.02 -4.00
CA TYR A 230 -9.47 -2.36 -3.91
C TYR A 230 -9.11 -2.78 -2.49
N PHE A 231 -9.30 -1.92 -1.48
CA PHE A 231 -8.94 -2.24 -0.09
C PHE A 231 -9.69 -3.46 0.42
N ILE A 232 -10.93 -3.66 -0.04
CA ILE A 232 -11.73 -4.83 0.30
C ILE A 232 -11.06 -6.16 -0.13
N LEU A 233 -10.22 -6.14 -1.18
CA LEU A 233 -9.48 -7.32 -1.61
C LEU A 233 -8.38 -7.69 -0.60
N LEU A 234 -7.85 -6.73 0.16
CA LEU A 234 -6.81 -6.99 1.17
C LEU A 234 -7.34 -7.71 2.41
N ILE A 235 -8.65 -7.68 2.62
CA ILE A 235 -9.34 -8.37 3.74
C ILE A 235 -10.19 -9.56 3.27
N LYS A 236 -10.23 -9.84 1.97
CA LYS A 236 -10.92 -11.03 1.46
C LYS A 236 -10.23 -12.28 1.99
N HIS A 237 -11.00 -13.17 2.59
CA HIS A 237 -10.50 -14.44 3.10
C HIS A 237 -10.09 -15.37 1.96
N PHE A 238 -9.01 -16.11 2.18
CA PHE A 238 -8.52 -17.09 1.20
C PHE A 238 -9.36 -18.36 1.13
N ASP A 239 -10.02 -18.72 2.23
CA ASP A 239 -10.94 -19.85 2.32
C ASP A 239 -11.97 -19.62 3.44
N SER A 240 -13.00 -20.47 3.50
CA SER A 240 -14.07 -20.38 4.51
C SER A 240 -13.70 -20.96 5.88
N THR A 241 -12.50 -21.52 6.04
CA THR A 241 -12.13 -22.31 7.23
C THR A 241 -11.07 -21.64 8.10
N LYS A 242 -10.21 -20.82 7.48
CA LYS A 242 -9.07 -20.17 8.10
C LYS A 242 -9.29 -18.67 8.02
N ASP A 243 -9.14 -18.04 9.18
CA ASP A 243 -9.04 -16.59 9.28
C ASP A 243 -7.67 -16.15 8.75
N SER A 244 -7.58 -15.97 7.43
CA SER A 244 -6.36 -15.57 6.76
C SER A 244 -6.69 -14.72 5.54
N THR A 245 -6.06 -13.56 5.51
CA THR A 245 -6.27 -12.51 4.51
C THR A 245 -4.93 -12.00 3.98
N PRO A 246 -4.93 -11.29 2.83
CA PRO A 246 -3.73 -10.61 2.35
C PRO A 246 -3.11 -9.66 3.38
N ILE A 247 -3.90 -8.88 4.10
CA ILE A 247 -3.38 -7.94 5.10
C ILE A 247 -2.67 -8.68 6.25
N MET A 248 -3.24 -9.78 6.75
CA MET A 248 -2.60 -10.60 7.78
C MET A 248 -1.26 -11.17 7.28
N SER A 249 -1.21 -11.61 6.03
CA SER A 249 0.03 -12.12 5.40
C SER A 249 1.10 -11.02 5.29
N ILE A 250 0.70 -9.78 4.96
CA ILE A 250 1.59 -8.62 4.87
C ILE A 250 2.13 -8.26 6.27
N ILE A 251 1.27 -8.21 7.29
CA ILE A 251 1.68 -7.88 8.66
C ILE A 251 2.60 -8.97 9.23
N GLN A 252 2.29 -10.24 9.00
CA GLN A 252 3.16 -11.36 9.40
C GLN A 252 4.54 -11.27 8.74
N LEU A 253 4.60 -10.96 7.44
CA LEU A 253 5.85 -10.69 6.74
C LEU A 253 6.57 -9.48 7.34
N PHE A 254 5.85 -8.40 7.63
CA PHE A 254 6.42 -7.17 8.17
C PHE A 254 7.13 -7.43 9.50
N LYS A 255 6.54 -8.25 10.38
CA LYS A 255 7.12 -8.64 11.68
C LYS A 255 8.46 -9.38 11.58
N ASN A 256 8.83 -9.93 10.42
CA ASN A 256 10.07 -10.68 10.27
C ASN A 256 11.31 -9.76 10.46
N PRO A 257 12.19 -10.02 11.45
CA PRO A 257 13.36 -9.18 11.70
C PRO A 257 14.42 -9.28 10.59
N LYS A 258 14.38 -10.34 9.76
CA LYS A 258 15.32 -10.57 8.65
C LYS A 258 14.86 -9.95 7.32
N LEU A 259 13.81 -9.14 7.35
CA LEU A 259 13.27 -8.47 6.16
C LEU A 259 14.24 -7.41 5.64
N SER A 260 14.45 -7.38 4.32
CA SER A 260 15.32 -6.37 3.69
C SER A 260 14.73 -4.97 3.77
N GLN A 261 15.59 -3.94 3.68
CA GLN A 261 15.14 -2.55 3.71
C GLN A 261 14.25 -2.18 2.52
N ILE A 262 14.44 -2.83 1.37
CA ILE A 262 13.63 -2.59 0.17
C ILE A 262 12.20 -3.09 0.40
N THR A 263 12.04 -4.30 0.96
CA THR A 263 10.71 -4.82 1.27
C THR A 263 10.06 -4.06 2.43
N ILE A 264 10.82 -3.66 3.45
CA ILE A 264 10.31 -2.79 4.54
C ILE A 264 9.74 -1.50 3.95
N GLY A 265 10.48 -0.81 3.09
CA GLY A 265 10.02 0.43 2.45
C GLY A 265 8.76 0.22 1.61
N PHE A 266 8.67 -0.91 0.90
CA PHE A 266 7.47 -1.27 0.13
C PHE A 266 6.23 -1.47 1.03
N ILE A 267 6.36 -2.22 2.12
CA ILE A 267 5.25 -2.46 3.06
C ILE A 267 4.86 -1.16 3.79
N VAL A 268 5.83 -0.34 4.18
CA VAL A 268 5.59 0.99 4.76
C VAL A 268 4.76 1.85 3.80
N LYS A 269 5.10 1.87 2.50
CA LYS A 269 4.31 2.60 1.50
C LYS A 269 2.88 2.05 1.37
N LEU A 270 2.74 0.73 1.37
CA LEU A 270 1.43 0.05 1.33
C LEU A 270 0.54 0.47 2.51
N ILE A 271 1.08 0.39 3.74
CA ILE A 271 0.37 0.79 4.97
C ILE A 271 0.03 2.29 4.94
N GLU A 272 0.97 3.13 4.50
CA GLU A 272 0.71 4.57 4.35
C GLU A 272 -0.44 4.83 3.39
N ASN A 273 -0.50 4.16 2.24
CA ASN A 273 -1.58 4.35 1.26
C ASN A 273 -2.96 4.05 1.88
N LEU A 274 -3.08 2.99 2.68
CA LEU A 274 -4.32 2.66 3.40
C LEU A 274 -4.73 3.77 4.38
N LEU A 275 -3.76 4.37 5.06
CA LEU A 275 -4.03 5.41 6.05
C LEU A 275 -4.37 6.76 5.42
N ILE A 276 -3.83 7.08 4.24
CA ILE A 276 -4.01 8.39 3.57
C ILE A 276 -5.19 8.47 2.61
N ALA A 277 -5.70 7.33 2.17
CA ALA A 277 -6.77 7.22 1.19
C ALA A 277 -8.09 7.86 1.67
N ASP A 278 -8.80 8.47 0.73
CA ASP A 278 -10.21 8.84 0.92
C ASP A 278 -11.12 7.60 0.86
N GLU A 279 -12.37 7.76 1.26
CA GLU A 279 -13.37 6.68 1.15
C GLU A 279 -13.59 6.26 -0.31
N PRO A 280 -13.76 4.96 -0.59
CA PRO A 280 -14.10 4.50 -1.92
C PRO A 280 -15.50 5.00 -2.32
N ILE A 281 -15.64 5.41 -3.59
CA ILE A 281 -16.94 5.80 -4.18
C ILE A 281 -17.94 4.63 -4.10
N ALA A 282 -17.46 3.41 -4.32
CA ALA A 282 -18.20 2.18 -4.10
C ALA A 282 -17.23 1.02 -3.85
N PRO A 283 -17.45 0.18 -2.81
CA PRO A 283 -16.64 -1.01 -2.58
C PRO A 283 -16.88 -2.05 -3.67
N LEU A 284 -15.88 -2.89 -3.95
CA LEU A 284 -16.08 -4.04 -4.84
C LEU A 284 -16.97 -5.09 -4.17
N PRO A 285 -17.87 -5.74 -4.93
CA PRO A 285 -18.64 -6.85 -4.41
C PRO A 285 -17.71 -8.06 -4.30
N ILE A 286 -17.57 -8.61 -3.09
CA ILE A 286 -16.75 -9.80 -2.84
C ILE A 286 -17.55 -10.88 -2.14
N ASN A 287 -17.25 -12.13 -2.44
CA ASN A 287 -17.60 -13.25 -1.57
C ASN A 287 -16.55 -13.36 -0.46
N ASN A 288 -16.94 -13.14 0.79
CA ASN A 288 -16.04 -13.20 1.94
C ASN A 288 -16.35 -14.37 2.88
N PHE A 289 -17.02 -15.43 2.39
CA PHE A 289 -17.38 -16.62 3.18
C PHE A 289 -18.06 -16.28 4.52
N ASP A 290 -19.00 -15.33 4.51
CA ASP A 290 -19.73 -14.81 5.68
C ASP A 290 -18.87 -14.13 6.76
N HIS A 291 -17.57 -13.96 6.53
CA HIS A 291 -16.72 -13.19 7.43
C HIS A 291 -17.09 -11.70 7.39
N VAL A 292 -17.22 -11.12 8.58
CA VAL A 292 -17.63 -9.73 8.78
C VAL A 292 -16.59 -8.78 8.20
N ILE A 293 -17.05 -7.84 7.37
CA ILE A 293 -16.22 -6.74 6.86
C ILE A 293 -16.06 -5.70 7.98
N PRO A 294 -14.83 -5.20 8.25
CA PRO A 294 -14.60 -4.20 9.29
C PRO A 294 -15.50 -2.99 9.15
N SER A 295 -16.14 -2.60 10.26
CA SER A 295 -17.02 -1.44 10.32
C SER A 295 -16.75 -0.61 11.57
N ILE A 296 -17.08 0.69 11.53
CA ILE A 296 -16.89 1.58 12.67
C ILE A 296 -17.72 1.15 13.89
N GLU A 297 -18.79 0.39 13.69
CA GLU A 297 -19.67 -0.12 14.76
C GLU A 297 -18.94 -1.10 15.69
N GLN A 298 -17.89 -1.75 15.19
CA GLN A 298 -17.02 -2.63 15.98
C GLN A 298 -16.12 -1.86 16.95
N TYR A 299 -15.99 -0.53 16.79
CA TYR A 299 -15.14 0.33 17.60
C TYR A 299 -15.92 1.54 18.16
N PRO A 300 -16.80 1.33 19.16
CA PRO A 300 -17.62 2.39 19.75
C PRO A 300 -16.81 3.59 20.28
N GLU A 301 -15.60 3.36 20.76
CA GLU A 301 -14.66 4.37 21.27
C GLU A 301 -14.24 5.39 20.20
N PHE A 302 -14.40 5.06 18.93
CA PHE A 302 -14.05 5.93 17.81
C PHE A 302 -15.27 6.43 17.02
N LYS A 303 -16.49 6.16 17.49
CA LYS A 303 -17.74 6.51 16.79
C LYS A 303 -17.88 8.00 16.43
N ASN A 304 -17.27 8.88 17.21
CA ASN A 304 -17.28 10.33 16.98
C ASN A 304 -16.16 10.82 16.05
N LYS A 305 -15.31 9.92 15.55
CA LYS A 305 -14.20 10.23 14.64
C LYS A 305 -14.56 9.77 13.23
N SER A 306 -14.20 10.58 12.24
CA SER A 306 -14.23 10.14 10.84
C SER A 306 -13.04 9.19 10.63
N ILE A 307 -13.31 7.89 10.55
CA ILE A 307 -12.29 6.86 10.31
C ILE A 307 -12.44 6.39 8.87
N ASN A 308 -11.34 6.41 8.12
CA ASN A 308 -11.37 5.84 6.79
C ASN A 308 -11.31 4.30 6.81
N PHE A 309 -11.81 3.65 5.77
CA PHE A 309 -11.86 2.20 5.67
C PHE A 309 -10.47 1.56 5.79
N GLY A 310 -9.44 2.17 5.20
CA GLY A 310 -8.07 1.69 5.32
C GLY A 310 -7.52 1.72 6.75
N SER A 311 -7.90 2.71 7.56
CA SER A 311 -7.58 2.72 9.01
C SER A 311 -8.32 1.61 9.74
N LEU A 312 -9.60 1.37 9.44
CA LEU A 312 -10.38 0.28 10.04
C LEU A 312 -9.72 -1.09 9.83
N ILE A 313 -9.20 -1.34 8.61
CA ILE A 313 -8.45 -2.57 8.29
C ILE A 313 -7.20 -2.72 9.16
N LEU A 314 -6.54 -1.62 9.51
CA LEU A 314 -5.26 -1.64 10.23
C LEU A 314 -5.40 -1.63 11.75
N ILE A 315 -6.55 -1.24 12.31
CA ILE A 315 -6.77 -1.17 13.77
C ILE A 315 -6.38 -2.48 14.48
N PRO A 316 -6.80 -3.68 14.03
CA PRO A 316 -6.40 -4.95 14.66
C PRO A 316 -4.88 -5.21 14.65
N HIS A 317 -4.13 -4.52 13.80
CA HIS A 317 -2.70 -4.74 13.54
C HIS A 317 -1.81 -3.60 14.06
N ILE A 318 -2.36 -2.60 14.74
CA ILE A 318 -1.63 -1.42 15.22
C ILE A 318 -0.38 -1.81 16.02
N LYS A 319 -0.54 -2.70 17.00
CA LYS A 319 0.55 -3.14 17.87
C LYS A 319 1.71 -3.75 17.07
N ASP A 320 1.40 -4.63 16.13
CA ASP A 320 2.39 -5.28 15.28
C ASP A 320 3.16 -4.27 14.41
N ILE A 321 2.48 -3.25 13.89
CA ILE A 321 3.08 -2.18 13.10
C ILE A 321 4.01 -1.32 13.97
N ILE A 322 3.57 -0.93 15.16
CA ILE A 322 4.36 -0.13 16.11
C ILE A 322 5.61 -0.90 16.54
N GLU A 323 5.47 -2.16 16.96
CA GLU A 323 6.59 -3.01 17.36
C GLU A 323 7.60 -3.15 16.22
N ARG A 324 7.12 -3.30 14.98
CA ARG A 324 8.01 -3.43 13.84
C ARG A 324 8.77 -2.15 13.51
N ILE A 325 8.11 -0.99 13.57
CA ILE A 325 8.76 0.32 13.38
C ILE A 325 9.76 0.57 14.51
N LYS A 326 9.45 0.19 15.75
CA LYS A 326 10.39 0.27 16.88
C LYS A 326 11.69 -0.51 16.60
N LEU A 327 11.58 -1.73 16.06
CA LEU A 327 12.75 -2.55 15.70
C LEU A 327 13.66 -1.88 14.66
N ASN A 328 13.13 -1.06 13.74
CA ASN A 328 13.94 -0.35 12.73
C ASN A 328 14.94 0.65 13.36
N TYR A 329 14.68 1.07 14.61
CA TYR A 329 15.36 2.19 15.27
C TYR A 329 15.94 1.84 16.65
N GLN A 330 15.75 0.62 17.15
CA GLN A 330 16.19 0.24 18.50
C GLN A 330 17.72 0.31 18.69
N SER A 331 18.51 -0.06 17.68
CA SER A 331 19.98 -0.07 17.75
C SER A 331 20.65 1.23 17.29
N LYS A 332 19.89 2.22 16.83
CA LYS A 332 20.44 3.44 16.21
C LYS A 332 20.45 4.59 17.21
N SER A 333 21.64 5.06 17.60
CA SER A 333 21.78 6.27 18.44
C SER A 333 21.17 7.52 17.78
N ASN A 334 21.31 7.66 16.45
CA ASN A 334 20.71 8.75 15.65
C ASN A 334 19.83 8.17 14.53
N PRO A 335 18.59 7.77 14.84
CA PRO A 335 17.69 7.16 13.86
C PRO A 335 17.32 8.15 12.74
N LYS A 336 17.34 7.69 11.50
CA LYS A 336 16.82 8.44 10.34
C LYS A 336 15.42 7.93 10.03
N PHE A 337 14.40 8.52 10.65
CA PHE A 337 13.01 8.19 10.36
C PHE A 337 12.66 8.54 8.92
N SER A 338 11.95 7.65 8.22
CA SER A 338 11.32 8.02 6.97
C SER A 338 10.09 8.88 7.24
N LEU A 339 9.75 9.78 6.32
CA LEU A 339 8.54 10.59 6.41
C LEU A 339 7.29 9.71 6.53
N GLN A 340 7.30 8.57 5.85
CA GLN A 340 6.18 7.64 5.78
C GLN A 340 5.95 6.93 7.11
N GLU A 341 7.01 6.49 7.79
CA GLU A 341 6.87 5.91 9.14
C GLU A 341 6.36 6.94 10.15
N ILE A 342 6.79 8.21 10.04
CA ILE A 342 6.26 9.29 10.89
C ILE A 342 4.75 9.47 10.62
N ASN A 343 4.35 9.55 9.35
CA ASN A 343 2.93 9.67 8.96
C ASN A 343 2.09 8.49 9.46
N ILE A 344 2.62 7.26 9.37
CA ILE A 344 1.96 6.06 9.88
C ILE A 344 1.79 6.15 11.39
N LEU A 345 2.87 6.38 12.14
CA LEU A 345 2.82 6.51 13.60
C LEU A 345 1.83 7.60 14.03
N ALA A 346 1.87 8.73 13.33
CA ALA A 346 0.99 9.86 13.54
C ALA A 346 -0.50 9.52 13.35
N ARG A 347 -0.86 8.87 12.24
CA ARG A 347 -2.26 8.51 11.96
C ARG A 347 -2.75 7.38 12.86
N LEU A 348 -1.93 6.36 13.09
CA LEU A 348 -2.27 5.25 13.99
C LEU A 348 -2.45 5.71 15.43
N SER A 349 -1.72 6.75 15.87
CA SER A 349 -1.86 7.31 17.23
C SER A 349 -3.28 7.76 17.58
N LEU A 350 -4.12 8.05 16.59
CA LEU A 350 -5.51 8.46 16.79
C LEU A 350 -6.40 7.29 17.25
N TYR A 351 -5.94 6.06 17.07
CA TYR A 351 -6.66 4.81 17.32
C TYR A 351 -5.98 3.92 18.36
N VAL A 352 -4.94 4.43 19.04
CA VAL A 352 -4.28 3.69 20.12
C VAL A 352 -5.06 3.85 21.42
N THR A 353 -5.47 2.72 22.00
CA THR A 353 -6.10 2.65 23.33
C THR A 353 -5.16 2.13 24.41
N ASP A 354 -4.14 1.33 24.07
CA ASP A 354 -3.15 0.83 25.03
C ASP A 354 -2.15 1.94 25.46
N PRO A 355 -1.99 2.21 26.77
CA PRO A 355 -0.96 3.12 27.28
C PRO A 355 0.47 2.76 26.86
N MET A 356 0.80 1.47 26.70
CA MET A 356 2.15 1.03 26.34
C MET A 356 2.48 1.32 24.87
N ASP A 357 1.50 1.18 24.00
CA ASP A 357 1.61 1.58 22.59
C ASP A 357 1.75 3.10 22.49
N SER A 358 0.99 3.86 23.28
CA SER A 358 1.10 5.33 23.36
C SER A 358 2.51 5.75 23.78
N HIS A 359 3.05 5.15 24.84
CA HIS A 359 4.43 5.35 25.29
C HIS A 359 5.43 5.08 24.16
N THR A 360 5.28 3.95 23.46
CA THR A 360 6.20 3.56 22.39
C THR A 360 6.17 4.53 21.20
N ILE A 361 4.97 4.92 20.75
CA ILE A 361 4.82 5.90 19.67
C ILE A 361 5.44 7.24 20.08
N MET A 362 5.18 7.72 21.29
CA MET A 362 5.73 8.98 21.77
C MET A 362 7.25 8.99 21.73
N LEU A 363 7.91 7.93 22.22
CA LEU A 363 9.37 7.82 22.13
C LEU A 363 9.89 7.84 20.68
N LEU A 364 9.21 7.17 19.76
CA LEU A 364 9.59 7.16 18.34
C LEU A 364 9.43 8.56 17.71
N LEU A 365 8.31 9.23 17.98
CA LEU A 365 8.02 10.56 17.46
C LEU A 365 8.97 11.62 18.05
N ILE A 366 9.26 11.58 19.35
CA ILE A 366 10.25 12.47 20.00
C ILE A 366 11.61 12.30 19.32
N ARG A 367 12.06 11.06 19.10
CA ARG A 367 13.34 10.77 18.42
C ARG A 367 13.36 11.18 16.95
N SER A 368 12.19 11.36 16.32
CA SER A 368 12.07 11.81 14.94
C SER A 368 12.37 13.31 14.78
N ILE A 369 12.18 14.12 15.84
CA ILE A 369 12.56 15.54 15.88
C ILE A 369 13.99 15.65 16.43
N SER A 370 14.98 15.82 15.55
CA SER A 370 16.39 15.90 15.95
C SER A 370 17.11 17.07 15.29
N ARG A 371 18.16 17.61 15.94
CA ARG A 371 18.99 18.70 15.39
C ARG A 371 19.53 18.42 13.98
N LYS A 372 19.88 17.15 13.70
CA LYS A 372 20.49 16.73 12.43
C LYS A 372 19.48 16.57 11.29
N LYS A 373 18.22 16.30 11.61
CA LYS A 373 17.13 16.07 10.65
C LYS A 373 15.84 16.59 11.24
N ARG A 374 15.70 17.92 11.18
CA ARG A 374 14.51 18.62 11.64
C ARG A 374 13.41 18.50 10.57
N PRO A 375 12.19 18.07 10.92
CA PRO A 375 11.06 18.13 10.00
C PRO A 375 10.76 19.59 9.58
N GLU A 376 10.00 19.74 8.50
CA GLU A 376 9.39 21.03 8.17
C GLU A 376 8.46 21.48 9.31
N GLU A 377 8.30 22.79 9.46
CA GLU A 377 7.56 23.40 10.57
C GLU A 377 6.15 22.84 10.75
N GLU A 378 5.39 22.66 9.67
CA GLU A 378 4.04 22.07 9.71
C GLU A 378 4.05 20.64 10.28
N LYS A 379 5.07 19.86 9.96
CA LYS A 379 5.23 18.49 10.45
C LYS A 379 5.64 18.48 11.92
N GLU A 380 6.46 19.43 12.37
CA GLU A 380 6.76 19.59 13.79
C GLU A 380 5.49 19.89 14.59
N ILE A 381 4.70 20.85 14.13
CA ILE A 381 3.39 21.20 14.71
C ILE A 381 2.52 19.95 14.80
N PHE A 382 2.43 19.19 13.70
CA PHE A 382 1.62 17.98 13.65
C PHE A 382 2.10 16.91 14.65
N ILE A 383 3.41 16.63 14.69
CA ILE A 383 4.00 15.66 15.64
C ILE A 383 3.73 16.10 17.09
N LEU A 384 3.92 17.38 17.41
CA LEU A 384 3.71 17.90 18.77
C LEU A 384 2.25 17.81 19.21
N LYS A 385 1.29 18.07 18.31
CA LYS A 385 -0.14 17.85 18.56
C LYS A 385 -0.46 16.39 18.86
N ILE A 386 0.19 15.46 18.14
CA ILE A 386 0.03 14.03 18.39
C ILE A 386 0.63 13.63 19.74
N LEU A 387 1.82 14.11 20.08
CA LEU A 387 2.43 13.89 21.39
C LEU A 387 1.51 14.40 22.51
N SER A 388 0.92 15.58 22.32
CA SER A 388 -0.09 16.15 23.22
C SER A 388 -1.31 15.25 23.38
N HIS A 389 -1.87 14.71 22.29
CA HIS A 389 -2.99 13.77 22.34
C HIS A 389 -2.61 12.47 23.08
N LEU A 390 -1.49 11.83 22.70
CA LEU A 390 -1.02 10.58 23.31
C LEU A 390 -0.68 10.72 24.79
N SER A 391 -0.24 11.90 25.24
CA SER A 391 0.07 12.14 26.66
C SER A 391 -1.14 11.90 27.58
N GLN A 392 -2.37 12.07 27.06
CA GLN A 392 -3.60 11.82 27.82
C GLN A 392 -3.80 10.34 28.13
N ASN A 393 -3.35 9.45 27.24
CA ASN A 393 -3.45 8.00 27.39
C ASN A 393 -2.21 7.37 28.07
N LEU A 394 -1.27 8.18 28.55
CA LEU A 394 -0.03 7.69 29.16
C LEU A 394 -0.27 7.16 30.60
N SER A 395 0.43 6.07 30.96
CA SER A 395 0.52 5.59 32.35
C SER A 395 1.44 6.48 33.19
N ALA A 396 1.20 6.53 34.51
CA ALA A 396 2.02 7.33 35.43
C ALA A 396 3.50 6.89 35.42
N GLU A 397 3.77 5.59 35.33
CA GLU A 397 5.12 5.01 35.29
C GLU A 397 5.94 5.46 34.06
N SER A 398 5.25 5.78 32.97
CA SER A 398 5.89 6.23 31.73
C SER A 398 6.27 7.72 31.74
N PHE A 399 5.75 8.49 32.71
CA PHE A 399 5.89 9.94 32.76
C PHE A 399 7.35 10.39 32.72
N ASP A 400 8.18 9.88 33.64
CA ASP A 400 9.58 10.32 33.78
C ASP A 400 10.41 10.02 32.55
N VAL A 401 10.19 8.86 31.91
CA VAL A 401 10.91 8.45 30.70
C VAL A 401 10.57 9.37 29.53
N ILE A 402 9.28 9.67 29.34
CA ILE A 402 8.80 10.56 28.28
C ILE A 402 9.25 12.00 28.53
N LEU A 403 9.16 12.47 29.77
CA LEU A 403 9.59 13.81 30.16
C LEU A 403 11.09 14.02 29.90
N ASN A 404 11.93 13.09 30.35
CA ASN A 404 13.38 13.13 30.10
C ASN A 404 13.70 13.09 28.60
N SER A 405 12.96 12.30 27.82
CA SER A 405 13.16 12.23 26.36
C SER A 405 12.74 13.51 25.65
N SER A 406 11.74 14.21 26.17
CA SER A 406 11.18 15.45 25.61
C SER A 406 12.06 16.67 25.85
N TYR A 407 12.92 16.62 26.87
CA TYR A 407 13.84 17.70 27.25
C TYR A 407 14.56 18.32 26.05
N ASN A 408 15.17 17.48 25.20
CA ASN A 408 15.96 17.96 24.06
C ASN A 408 15.13 18.71 23.02
N LEU A 409 13.80 18.51 22.95
CA LEU A 409 12.92 19.21 22.02
C LEU A 409 12.95 20.72 22.25
N PHE A 410 13.08 21.18 23.50
CA PHE A 410 13.21 22.61 23.82
C PHE A 410 14.53 23.23 23.35
N THR A 411 15.51 22.42 22.94
CA THR A 411 16.72 22.94 22.28
C THR A 411 16.62 22.91 20.76
N VAL A 412 15.75 22.07 20.20
CA VAL A 412 15.62 21.84 18.75
C VAL A 412 14.52 22.74 18.14
N VAL A 413 13.40 22.87 18.85
CA VAL A 413 12.19 23.55 18.38
C VAL A 413 12.27 25.02 18.74
N GLN A 414 12.75 25.84 17.80
CA GLN A 414 13.01 27.27 18.02
C GLN A 414 11.95 28.20 17.42
N LYS A 415 11.13 27.70 16.48
CA LYS A 415 10.15 28.55 15.78
C LYS A 415 8.93 28.82 16.68
N PRO A 416 8.32 30.02 16.62
CA PRO A 416 7.25 30.41 17.56
C PRO A 416 6.08 29.43 17.62
N ILE A 417 5.52 29.04 16.46
CA ILE A 417 4.31 28.20 16.41
C ILE A 417 4.59 26.77 16.89
N PRO A 418 5.61 26.03 16.38
CA PRO A 418 6.02 24.76 16.96
C PRO A 418 6.34 24.85 18.46
N ARG A 419 6.98 25.94 18.90
CA ARG A 419 7.33 26.13 20.32
C ARG A 419 6.09 26.24 21.20
N LYS A 420 5.05 26.93 20.73
CA LYS A 420 3.74 26.98 21.40
C LYS A 420 3.13 25.59 21.55
N GLU A 421 3.13 24.78 20.48
CA GLU A 421 2.60 23.41 20.52
C GLU A 421 3.43 22.50 21.44
N LEU A 422 4.75 22.70 21.52
CA LEU A 422 5.63 22.00 22.46
C LEU A 422 5.27 22.32 23.92
N CYS A 423 4.93 23.58 24.22
CA CYS A 423 4.45 23.97 25.55
C CYS A 423 3.08 23.36 25.85
N ILE A 424 2.15 23.33 24.89
CA ILE A 424 0.85 22.68 25.04
C ILE A 424 1.01 21.19 25.34
N TYR A 425 1.89 20.50 24.60
CA TYR A 425 2.25 19.13 24.89
C TYR A 425 2.80 18.96 26.31
N LEU A 426 3.75 19.81 26.74
CA LEU A 426 4.34 19.72 28.07
C LEU A 426 3.31 19.92 29.18
N MET A 427 2.38 20.86 29.02
CA MET A 427 1.28 21.08 29.96
C MET A 427 0.35 19.85 30.05
N ASN A 428 0.02 19.23 28.92
CA ASN A 428 -0.80 18.02 28.93
C ASN A 428 -0.07 16.81 29.53
N LEU A 429 1.24 16.69 29.32
CA LEU A 429 2.07 15.71 30.00
C LEU A 429 2.10 15.98 31.52
N GLY A 430 2.22 17.25 31.93
CA GLY A 430 2.23 17.68 33.33
C GLY A 430 0.98 17.29 34.12
N LYS A 431 -0.19 17.15 33.47
CA LYS A 431 -1.41 16.63 34.11
C LYS A 431 -1.27 15.21 34.69
N LYS A 432 -0.23 14.46 34.30
CA LYS A 432 0.09 13.14 34.85
C LYS A 432 0.91 13.20 36.14
N ASN A 433 1.47 14.36 36.48
CA ASN A 433 2.27 14.57 37.67
C ASN A 433 2.04 15.98 38.24
N GLU A 434 1.25 16.07 39.31
CA GLU A 434 0.90 17.34 39.97
C GLU A 434 2.12 18.17 40.38
N GLN A 435 3.22 17.51 40.80
CA GLN A 435 4.45 18.20 41.21
C GLN A 435 5.18 18.88 40.04
N PHE A 436 5.00 18.36 38.82
CA PHE A 436 5.60 18.93 37.62
C PHE A 436 4.67 19.95 36.92
N MET A 437 3.36 19.90 37.18
CA MET A 437 2.38 20.76 36.52
C MET A 437 2.70 22.25 36.68
N SER A 438 3.04 22.69 37.90
CA SER A 438 3.40 24.09 38.17
C SER A 438 4.62 24.54 37.36
N LEU A 439 5.61 23.66 37.20
CA LEU A 439 6.79 23.93 36.37
C LEU A 439 6.43 23.99 34.88
N ALA A 440 5.55 23.11 34.40
CA ALA A 440 5.06 23.13 33.02
C ALA A 440 4.31 24.44 32.69
N GLU A 441 3.51 24.97 33.62
CA GLU A 441 2.84 26.27 33.49
C GLU A 441 3.85 27.41 33.41
N MET A 442 4.83 27.45 34.31
CA MET A 442 5.89 28.47 34.28
C MET A 442 6.69 28.44 32.97
N ILE A 443 7.01 27.25 32.45
CA ILE A 443 7.66 27.09 31.14
C ILE A 443 6.76 27.63 30.01
N GLY A 444 5.45 27.36 30.08
CA GLY A 444 4.46 27.88 29.14
C GLY A 444 4.41 29.40 29.13
N ASP A 445 4.31 30.02 30.31
CA ASP A 445 4.28 31.47 30.48
C ASP A 445 5.59 32.12 29.96
N LEU A 446 6.75 31.50 30.19
CA LEU A 446 8.04 31.99 29.67
C LEU A 446 8.15 31.89 28.14
N ASN A 447 7.38 31.00 27.50
CA ASN A 447 7.34 30.84 26.04
C ASN A 447 6.08 31.48 25.42
N SER A 448 5.34 32.28 26.18
CA SER A 448 4.11 32.94 25.73
C SER A 448 4.34 33.84 24.51
N LEU A 449 3.34 33.90 23.64
CA LEU A 449 3.35 34.69 22.41
C LEU A 449 2.22 35.71 22.47
N ASN A 450 2.45 36.88 21.88
CA ASN A 450 1.51 37.98 21.89
C ASN A 450 0.20 37.55 21.21
N PRO A 451 -0.97 37.67 21.88
CA PRO A 451 -2.26 37.28 21.31
C PRO A 451 -2.63 38.02 20.01
N LYS A 452 -2.15 39.27 19.86
CA LYS A 452 -2.40 40.11 18.67
C LYS A 452 -1.40 39.84 17.55
N TYR A 453 -0.17 39.50 17.90
CA TYR A 453 0.94 39.25 16.98
C TYR A 453 1.56 37.89 17.28
N PRO A 454 1.02 36.79 16.73
CA PRO A 454 1.39 35.42 17.13
C PRO A 454 2.86 35.01 16.91
N GLU A 455 3.66 35.84 16.25
CA GLU A 455 5.11 35.61 16.07
C GLU A 455 5.97 36.38 17.09
N GLU A 456 5.38 37.31 17.85
CA GLU A 456 6.09 38.14 18.81
C GLU A 456 5.99 37.57 20.24
N PRO A 457 7.04 37.72 21.07
CA PRO A 457 6.98 37.43 22.50
C PRO A 457 5.90 38.26 23.24
N ASP A 458 5.19 37.64 24.18
CA ASP A 458 4.42 38.37 25.19
C ASP A 458 5.37 38.77 26.34
N TYR A 459 5.98 39.95 26.23
CA TYR A 459 7.01 40.41 27.17
C TYR A 459 6.50 40.49 28.62
N ASP A 460 5.27 40.95 28.84
CA ASP A 460 4.70 41.12 30.18
C ASP A 460 4.49 39.77 30.88
N CYS A 461 3.94 38.80 30.15
CA CYS A 461 3.75 37.44 30.65
C CYS A 461 5.12 36.77 30.93
N ARG A 462 6.08 36.89 30.01
CA ARG A 462 7.42 36.31 30.17
C ARG A 462 8.20 36.89 31.34
N ILE A 463 8.16 38.21 31.56
CA ILE A 463 8.82 38.85 32.71
C ILE A 463 8.19 38.37 34.03
N SER A 464 6.86 38.25 34.06
CA SER A 464 6.15 37.74 35.23
C SER A 464 6.50 36.27 35.51
N ALA A 465 6.61 35.46 34.47
CA ALA A 465 7.05 34.06 34.55
C ALA A 465 8.47 33.96 35.12
N PHE A 466 9.39 34.79 34.63
CA PHE A 466 10.78 34.81 35.08
C PHE A 466 10.88 35.08 36.59
N LYS A 467 10.11 36.06 37.12
CA LYS A 467 10.05 36.34 38.55
C LYS A 467 9.54 35.15 39.37
N LYS A 468 8.46 34.51 38.93
CA LYS A 468 7.91 33.30 39.58
C LYS A 468 8.93 32.16 39.61
N ILE A 469 9.67 31.97 38.51
CA ILE A 469 10.73 30.96 38.42
C ILE A 469 11.85 31.29 39.40
N SER A 470 12.31 32.55 39.48
CA SER A 470 13.33 32.95 40.46
C SER A 470 12.88 32.69 41.90
N GLU A 471 11.66 33.08 42.27
CA GLU A 471 11.09 32.81 43.60
C GLU A 471 11.00 31.31 43.90
N TYR A 472 10.62 30.50 42.90
CA TYR A 472 10.56 29.05 43.03
C TYR A 472 11.95 28.43 43.23
N LEU A 473 12.99 28.96 42.58
CA LEU A 473 14.37 28.53 42.75
C LEU A 473 14.91 28.89 44.12
N ASP A 474 14.68 30.11 44.58
CA ASP A 474 15.14 30.56 45.90
C ASP A 474 14.55 29.69 47.02
N GLN A 475 13.26 29.37 46.95
CA GLN A 475 12.60 28.46 47.91
C GLN A 475 13.13 27.03 47.88
N ALA A 476 13.68 26.59 46.75
CA ALA A 476 14.19 25.24 46.59
C ALA A 476 15.68 25.10 46.92
N VAL A 477 16.44 26.21 46.88
CA VAL A 477 17.80 26.28 47.43
C VAL A 477 17.77 26.11 48.96
N ASP A 478 16.72 26.62 49.61
CA ASP A 478 16.51 26.48 51.06
C ASP A 478 16.05 25.07 51.50
N ASP A 479 15.58 24.22 50.57
CA ASP A 479 15.14 22.84 50.83
C ASP A 479 15.40 21.92 49.61
N PRO A 480 16.67 21.48 49.41
CA PRO A 480 17.08 20.74 48.21
C PRO A 480 16.45 19.34 48.06
N ALA A 481 15.74 18.84 49.07
CA ALA A 481 14.98 17.60 48.98
C ALA A 481 13.71 17.72 48.11
N LYS A 482 13.28 18.94 47.75
CA LYS A 482 12.05 19.20 47.00
C LYS A 482 12.19 19.19 45.47
N LEU A 483 13.39 19.37 44.93
CA LEU A 483 13.62 19.39 43.48
C LEU A 483 14.11 18.04 42.97
N SER A 484 13.29 17.39 42.15
CA SER A 484 13.72 16.24 41.36
C SER A 484 14.79 16.63 40.34
N LEU A 485 15.68 15.69 39.99
CA LEU A 485 16.69 15.88 38.94
C LEU A 485 16.06 16.33 37.60
N THR A 486 14.82 15.93 37.34
CA THR A 486 14.07 16.29 36.13
C THR A 486 13.62 17.75 36.14
N GLN A 487 13.19 18.27 37.30
CA GLN A 487 12.88 19.69 37.46
C GLN A 487 14.13 20.56 37.29
N LEU A 488 15.27 20.15 37.86
CA LEU A 488 16.56 20.85 37.70
C LEU A 488 17.01 20.93 36.24
N LYS A 489 16.86 19.86 35.46
CA LYS A 489 17.17 19.91 34.02
C LYS A 489 16.31 20.95 33.31
N PHE A 490 14.99 20.94 33.54
CA PHE A 490 14.10 21.92 32.90
C PHE A 490 14.39 23.36 33.33
N ILE A 491 14.82 23.57 34.57
CA ILE A 491 15.34 24.86 35.06
C ILE A 491 16.59 25.27 34.27
N ASP A 492 17.56 24.38 34.04
CA ASP A 492 18.74 24.69 33.22
C ASP A 492 18.37 25.09 31.79
N LEU A 493 17.33 24.46 31.21
CA LEU A 493 16.77 24.84 29.89
C LEU A 493 16.22 26.28 29.87
N LEU A 494 15.66 26.73 30.99
CA LEU A 494 15.09 28.06 31.17
C LEU A 494 16.16 29.14 31.37
N LEU A 495 17.37 28.73 31.80
CA LEU A 495 18.52 29.62 32.00
C LEU A 495 19.44 29.71 30.77
N LEU A 496 19.31 28.78 29.80
CA LEU A 496 20.15 28.69 28.59
C LEU A 496 19.56 29.40 27.35
N ASN A 497 18.30 29.83 27.38
CA ASN A 497 17.65 30.67 26.36
C ASN A 497 17.28 32.01 26.97
#